data_AF-A0AB35VV66-F1
#
_entry.id   AF-A0AB35VV66-F1
#
_cell.length_a   1.000
_cell.length_b   1.000
_cell.length_c   1.000
_cell.angle_alpha   90.00
_cell.angle_beta   90.00
_cell.angle_gamma   90.00
#
_symmetry.space_group_name_H-M   'P 1'
#
loop_
_entity.id
_entity.type
_entity.pdbx_description
1 polymer ?
#
loop_
_entity_poly.entity_id
_entity_poly.type
_entity_poly.pdbx_seq_one_letter_code
_entity_poly.pdbx_strand_id
1 'polypeptide(L)'
;MSEPIPKEVIREELLENFRNLARYWAQSKGTDLEKCEGLVHSILTTFDGLSAFPAIDLVMRPHPDDKQYFINNGCDYIEDGTVINDDVVLNDLFFRKAESMEG
;
A
#
# COMPACT_ATOMS: atom_id res chain seq x y z
N MET A 1 3.47 -33.46 5.97
CA MET A 1 3.69 -32.56 4.81
C MET A 1 2.89 -31.30 5.09
N SER A 2 3.44 -30.11 4.82
CA SER A 2 2.70 -28.85 4.95
C SER A 2 1.89 -28.57 3.69
N GLU A 3 0.70 -27.98 3.83
CA GLU A 3 -0.16 -27.55 2.73
C GLU A 3 -0.04 -26.03 2.50
N PRO A 4 -0.32 -25.50 1.29
CA PRO A 4 -0.37 -24.06 1.05
C PRO A 4 -1.45 -23.37 1.88
N ILE A 5 -1.15 -22.18 2.39
CA ILE A 5 -2.13 -21.37 3.13
C ILE A 5 -3.21 -20.87 2.14
N PRO A 6 -4.52 -21.06 2.42
CA PRO A 6 -5.58 -20.52 1.58
C PRO A 6 -5.55 -18.99 1.52
N LYS A 7 -5.86 -18.41 0.35
CA LYS A 7 -5.84 -16.95 0.15
C LYS A 7 -6.79 -16.20 1.09
N GLU A 8 -7.89 -16.84 1.50
CA GLU A 8 -8.84 -16.29 2.47
C GLU A 8 -8.19 -16.08 3.83
N VAL A 9 -7.36 -17.03 4.28
CA VAL A 9 -6.63 -16.94 5.55
C VAL A 9 -5.61 -15.81 5.49
N ILE A 10 -4.82 -15.73 4.41
CA ILE A 10 -3.85 -14.64 4.19
C ILE A 10 -4.57 -13.27 4.22
N ARG A 11 -5.75 -13.18 3.60
CA ARG A 11 -6.57 -11.95 3.60
C ARG A 11 -7.03 -11.58 5.01
N GLU A 12 -7.50 -12.56 5.80
CA GLU A 12 -7.93 -12.33 7.17
C GLU A 12 -6.76 -11.86 8.05
N GLU A 13 -5.59 -12.48 7.92
CA GLU A 13 -4.37 -12.08 8.62
C GLU A 13 -3.93 -10.66 8.26
N LEU A 14 -3.95 -10.30 6.97
CA LEU A 14 -3.63 -8.94 6.51
C LEU A 14 -4.59 -7.90 7.12
N LEU A 15 -5.90 -8.18 7.09
CA LEU A 15 -6.90 -7.28 7.65
C LEU A 15 -6.77 -7.15 9.17
N GLU A 16 -6.47 -8.24 9.88
CA GLU A 16 -6.25 -8.18 11.32
C GLU A 16 -4.97 -7.42 11.66
N ASN A 17 -3.90 -7.57 10.87
CA ASN A 17 -2.69 -6.76 10.98
C ASN A 17 -3.03 -5.26 10.89
N PHE A 18 -3.80 -4.84 9.87
CA PHE A 18 -4.21 -3.43 9.74
C PHE A 18 -5.06 -2.92 10.90
N ARG A 19 -5.98 -3.74 11.43
CA ARG A 19 -6.73 -3.39 12.65
C ARG A 19 -5.83 -3.19 13.85
N ASN A 20 -4.82 -4.04 14.02
CA ASN A 20 -3.86 -3.93 15.11
C ASN A 20 -2.97 -2.70 14.97
N LEU A 21 -2.53 -2.36 13.76
CA LEU A 21 -1.82 -1.10 13.49
C LEU A 21 -2.68 0.12 13.83
N ALA A 22 -3.96 0.13 13.44
CA ALA A 22 -4.86 1.24 13.77
C ALA A 22 -5.06 1.38 15.29
N ARG A 23 -5.26 0.27 16.01
CA ARG A 23 -5.37 0.26 17.48
C ARG A 23 -4.10 0.76 18.15
N TYR A 24 -2.93 0.36 17.64
CA TYR A 24 -1.63 0.81 18.13
C TYR A 24 -1.51 2.34 17.98
N TRP A 25 -1.69 2.87 16.77
CA TRP A 25 -1.53 4.31 16.52
C TRP A 25 -2.56 5.19 17.23
N ALA A 26 -3.78 4.69 17.45
CA ALA A 26 -4.78 5.38 18.26
C ALA A 26 -4.31 5.63 19.71
N GLN A 27 -3.52 4.70 20.27
CA GLN A 27 -2.99 4.75 21.64
C GLN A 27 -1.61 5.42 21.73
N SER A 28 -0.94 5.64 20.59
CA SER A 28 0.35 6.31 20.53
C SER A 28 0.27 7.77 21.00
N LYS A 29 1.42 8.30 21.42
CA LYS A 29 1.59 9.74 21.72
C LYS A 29 1.88 10.50 20.42
N GLY A 30 1.57 11.79 20.40
CA GLY A 30 1.72 12.66 19.24
C GLY A 30 0.39 13.33 18.85
N THR A 31 0.47 14.22 17.89
CA THR A 31 -0.66 14.86 17.22
C THR A 31 -1.45 13.82 16.42
N ASP A 32 -2.70 14.16 16.08
CA ASP A 32 -3.53 13.28 15.25
C ASP A 32 -2.92 13.06 13.86
N LEU A 33 -2.20 14.04 13.32
CA LEU A 33 -1.50 13.93 12.05
C LEU A 33 -0.34 12.93 12.14
N GLU A 34 0.54 13.07 13.13
CA GLU A 34 1.67 12.14 13.34
C GLU A 34 1.20 10.69 13.49
N LYS A 35 0.06 10.47 14.16
CA LYS A 35 -0.55 9.13 14.28
C LYS A 35 -1.05 8.60 12.94
N CYS A 36 -1.70 9.44 12.13
CA CYS A 36 -2.17 9.06 10.81
C CYS A 36 -1.01 8.72 9.88
N GLU A 37 0.05 9.53 9.87
CA GLU A 37 1.25 9.30 9.07
C GLU A 37 1.99 8.04 9.51
N GLY A 38 2.10 7.81 10.82
CA GLY A 38 2.65 6.59 11.38
C GLY A 38 1.89 5.32 10.97
N LEU A 39 0.55 5.40 10.93
CA LEU A 39 -0.29 4.31 10.44
C LEU A 39 -0.04 4.04 8.96
N VAL A 40 0.01 5.08 8.12
CA VAL A 40 0.33 4.96 6.69
C VAL A 40 1.71 4.32 6.50
N HIS A 41 2.74 4.78 7.22
CA HIS A 41 4.08 4.19 7.24
C HIS A 41 4.04 2.68 7.55
N SER A 42 3.28 2.29 8.59
CA SER A 42 3.18 0.89 9.02
C SER A 42 2.47 0.00 7.98
N ILE A 43 1.56 0.56 7.19
CA ILE A 43 0.89 -0.14 6.09
C ILE A 43 1.84 -0.25 4.89
N LEU A 44 2.54 0.82 4.52
CA LEU A 44 3.48 0.79 3.39
C LEU A 44 4.64 -0.19 3.64
N THR A 45 5.21 -0.20 4.85
CA THR A 45 6.23 -1.19 5.24
C THR A 45 5.72 -2.63 5.18
N THR A 46 4.41 -2.86 5.36
CA THR A 46 3.80 -4.18 5.14
C THR A 46 3.81 -4.56 3.66
N PHE A 47 3.46 -3.63 2.76
CA PHE A 47 3.51 -3.88 1.32
C PHE A 47 4.95 -4.07 0.81
N ASP A 48 5.90 -3.31 1.35
CA ASP A 48 7.32 -3.38 0.98
C ASP A 48 8.04 -4.61 1.59
N GLY A 49 7.36 -5.43 2.41
CA GLY A 49 7.97 -6.60 3.07
C GLY A 49 8.97 -6.27 4.17
N LEU A 50 8.90 -5.05 4.72
CA LEU A 50 9.72 -4.57 5.84
C LEU A 50 9.05 -4.80 7.21
N SER A 51 7.92 -5.50 7.22
CA SER A 51 7.22 -5.93 8.43
C SER A 51 7.35 -7.45 8.63
N ALA A 52 6.65 -8.01 9.63
CA ALA A 52 6.58 -9.46 9.82
C ALA A 52 5.68 -10.17 8.79
N PHE A 53 4.99 -9.41 7.93
CA PHE A 53 4.16 -9.94 6.85
C PHE A 53 4.97 -10.00 5.54
N PRO A 54 4.74 -10.99 4.66
CA PRO A 54 5.38 -11.02 3.34
C PRO A 54 5.07 -9.76 2.52
N ALA A 55 6.01 -9.34 1.65
CA ALA A 55 5.77 -8.26 0.69
C ALA A 55 4.55 -8.56 -0.19
N ILE A 56 3.86 -7.50 -0.63
CA ILE A 56 2.64 -7.58 -1.45
C ILE A 56 2.81 -6.66 -2.66
N ASP A 57 2.64 -7.21 -3.85
CA ASP A 57 2.54 -6.41 -5.08
C ASP A 57 1.21 -5.65 -5.10
N LEU A 58 1.29 -4.31 -5.20
CA LEU A 58 0.16 -3.45 -5.45
C LEU A 58 -0.04 -3.33 -6.96
N VAL A 59 -1.10 -3.97 -7.46
CA VAL A 59 -1.36 -4.06 -8.90
C VAL A 59 -2.52 -3.16 -9.30
N MET A 60 -2.29 -2.29 -10.28
CA MET A 60 -3.34 -1.50 -10.90
C MET A 60 -4.22 -2.38 -11.78
N ARG A 61 -5.53 -2.37 -11.51
CA ARG A 61 -6.56 -3.13 -12.21
C ARG A 61 -7.66 -2.18 -12.72
N PRO A 62 -7.38 -1.35 -13.75
CA PRO A 62 -8.36 -0.44 -14.32
C PRO A 62 -9.52 -1.22 -14.99
N HIS A 63 -10.64 -0.55 -15.24
CA HIS A 63 -11.74 -1.17 -15.96
C HIS A 63 -11.32 -1.50 -17.41
N PRO A 64 -11.80 -2.61 -18.02
CA PRO A 64 -11.39 -2.99 -19.38
C PRO A 64 -11.60 -1.90 -20.44
N ASP A 65 -12.62 -1.05 -20.27
CA ASP A 65 -12.94 0.03 -21.20
C ASP A 65 -12.10 1.29 -20.98
N ASP A 66 -11.41 1.43 -19.84
CA ASP A 66 -10.69 2.65 -19.46
C ASP A 66 -9.63 2.99 -20.51
N LYS A 67 -8.83 2.01 -20.94
CA LYS A 67 -7.77 2.23 -21.93
C LYS A 67 -8.30 2.88 -23.21
N GLN A 68 -9.38 2.33 -23.78
CA GLN A 68 -9.95 2.89 -25.00
C GLN A 68 -10.64 4.24 -24.74
N TYR A 69 -11.29 4.39 -23.59
CA TYR A 69 -11.88 5.66 -23.18
C TYR A 69 -10.84 6.77 -23.09
N PHE A 70 -9.73 6.56 -22.38
CA PHE A 70 -8.66 7.56 -22.23
C PHE A 70 -8.00 7.88 -23.57
N ILE A 71 -7.72 6.86 -24.42
CA ILE A 71 -7.20 7.07 -25.79
C ILE A 71 -8.15 7.96 -26.61
N ASN A 72 -9.46 7.69 -26.57
CA ASN A 72 -10.47 8.47 -27.32
C ASN A 72 -10.56 9.94 -26.87
N ASN A 73 -10.21 10.21 -25.61
CA ASN A 73 -10.23 11.56 -25.04
C ASN A 73 -8.85 12.26 -25.07
N GLY A 74 -7.83 11.64 -25.68
CA GLY A 74 -6.49 12.20 -25.75
C GLY A 74 -5.80 12.31 -24.38
N CYS A 75 -6.10 11.38 -23.47
CA CYS A 75 -5.54 11.32 -22.12
C CYS A 75 -4.66 10.07 -21.94
N ASP A 76 -3.71 10.16 -21.02
CA ASP A 76 -2.90 9.03 -20.59
C ASP A 76 -3.78 7.98 -19.87
N TYR A 77 -3.39 6.72 -19.96
CA TYR A 77 -4.14 5.59 -19.41
C TYR A 77 -3.22 4.67 -18.60
N ILE A 78 -3.81 3.92 -17.67
CA ILE A 78 -3.09 2.92 -16.86
C ILE A 78 -3.22 1.57 -17.56
N GLU A 79 -2.10 0.87 -17.75
CA GLU A 79 -2.11 -0.49 -18.29
C GLU A 79 -2.51 -1.49 -17.20
N ASP A 80 -3.43 -2.41 -17.51
CA ASP A 80 -3.82 -3.46 -16.55
C ASP A 80 -2.62 -4.34 -16.18
N GLY A 81 -2.50 -4.63 -14.89
CA GLY A 81 -1.38 -5.41 -14.38
C GLY A 81 -0.14 -4.59 -14.03
N THR A 82 -0.16 -3.26 -14.16
CA THR A 82 0.95 -2.40 -13.72
C THR A 82 1.15 -2.57 -12.21
N VAL A 83 2.31 -3.08 -11.80
CA VAL A 83 2.75 -3.11 -10.40
C VAL A 83 3.38 -1.76 -10.06
N ILE A 84 3.11 -1.21 -8.88
CA ILE A 84 3.56 0.15 -8.51
C ILE A 84 4.61 0.18 -7.40
N ASN A 85 5.07 -0.99 -6.95
CA ASN A 85 6.05 -1.16 -5.88
C ASN A 85 7.06 -2.28 -6.17
N ASP A 86 7.32 -2.58 -7.44
CA ASP A 86 8.28 -3.61 -7.87
C ASP A 86 9.73 -3.10 -7.98
N ASP A 87 9.92 -1.80 -8.26
CA ASP A 87 11.24 -1.17 -8.40
C ASP A 87 11.53 -0.10 -7.33
N VAL A 88 10.62 0.09 -6.37
CA VAL A 88 10.70 1.12 -5.32
C VAL A 88 10.21 0.62 -3.98
N VAL A 89 10.74 1.20 -2.90
CA VAL A 89 10.21 1.06 -1.53
C VAL A 89 9.22 2.21 -1.30
N LEU A 90 7.92 1.91 -1.27
CA LEU A 90 6.89 2.95 -1.17
C LEU A 90 7.00 3.75 0.12
N ASN A 91 7.38 3.09 1.21
CA ASN A 91 7.60 3.73 2.47
C ASN A 91 8.69 4.82 2.38
N ASP A 92 9.83 4.53 1.75
CA ASP A 92 10.92 5.51 1.60
C ASP A 92 10.49 6.69 0.73
N LEU A 93 9.71 6.42 -0.34
CA LEU A 93 9.15 7.47 -1.20
C LEU A 93 8.17 8.39 -0.46
N PHE A 94 7.41 7.85 0.50
CA PHE A 94 6.46 8.62 1.30
C PHE A 94 7.18 9.72 2.10
N PHE A 95 8.27 9.38 2.80
CA PHE A 95 9.03 10.35 3.60
C PHE A 95 9.86 11.31 2.75
N ARG A 96 10.46 10.84 1.65
CA ARG A 96 11.21 11.72 0.73
C ARG A 96 10.34 12.86 0.18
N LYS A 97 9.06 12.61 -0.06
CA LYS A 97 8.13 13.65 -0.53
C LYS A 97 7.74 14.63 0.59
N ALA A 98 7.55 14.16 1.82
CA ALA A 98 7.28 15.03 2.96
C ALA A 98 8.41 16.06 3.14
N GLU A 99 9.68 15.61 3.09
CA GLU A 99 10.85 16.48 3.19
C GLU A 99 10.94 17.53 2.07
N SER A 100 10.48 17.19 0.87
CA SER A 100 10.53 18.10 -0.30
C SER A 100 9.46 19.19 -0.31
N MET A 101 8.40 19.07 0.48
CA MET A 101 7.32 20.08 0.58
C MET A 101 7.54 21.08 1.73
N GLU A 102 8.52 20.81 2.60
CA GLU A 102 8.89 21.68 3.73
C GLU A 102 10.11 22.59 3.44
N GLY A 103 10.65 22.56 2.21
CA GLY A 103 11.74 23.42 1.73
C GLY A 103 11.30 24.43 0.67
#